data_AF-A0A286NH82-F1
#
_entry.id   AF-A0A286NH82-F1
#
_cell.length_a   1.000
_cell.length_b   1.000
_cell.length_c   1.000
_cell.angle_alpha   90.00
_cell.angle_beta   90.00
_cell.angle_gamma   90.00
#
_symmetry.space_group_name_H-M   'P 1'
#
loop_
_entity.id
_entity.type
_entity.pdbx_description
1 polymer ?
#
loop_
_entity_poly.entity_id
_entity_poly.type
_entity_poly.pdbx_seq_one_letter_code
_entity_poly.pdbx_strand_id
1 'polypeptide(L)'
;IEEVDAIIDKNGSTVFAEIQGYIDCCIKLSGMPDLTMTFVNPRLLDDLSLHPCIRFKRWENEKVLSFIPPDGNFRLISYHISSQSIVAIPIYLKHYISFREGKLDITVGPKQTMGRQVEEVSLEIPMPKSVANCNLTASQGRYTFDPVSKVFHWDVGKIDITKLPNIKGSISLGAGAGPVEANPTVTVHFVINQMAVSGLKVSRL
;
A
#
# COMPACT_ATOMS: atom_id res chain seq x y z
N ILE A 1 -7.67 6.89 -7.30
CA ILE A 1 -6.58 6.63 -6.32
C ILE A 1 -7.10 5.56 -5.38
N GLU A 2 -6.26 4.62 -4.98
CA GLU A 2 -6.59 3.56 -4.03
C GLU A 2 -5.51 3.50 -2.95
N GLU A 3 -5.95 3.24 -1.72
CA GLU A 3 -5.14 2.92 -0.56
C GLU A 3 -5.41 1.46 -0.20
N VAL A 4 -4.35 0.73 0.20
CA VAL A 4 -4.44 -0.68 0.56
C VAL A 4 -3.86 -0.90 1.94
N ASP A 5 -4.72 -1.29 2.86
CA ASP A 5 -4.34 -1.66 4.21
C ASP A 5 -4.30 -3.18 4.30
N ALA A 6 -3.20 -3.75 4.81
CA ALA A 6 -3.06 -5.19 4.93
C ALA A 6 -2.21 -5.62 6.13
N ILE A 7 -2.61 -6.72 6.75
CA ILE A 7 -1.83 -7.44 7.77
C ILE A 7 -1.41 -8.76 7.17
N ILE A 8 -0.09 -8.97 7.10
CA ILE A 8 0.53 -10.18 6.57
C ILE A 8 1.22 -10.92 7.70
N ASP A 9 0.94 -12.21 7.86
CA ASP A 9 1.61 -13.03 8.86
C ASP A 9 3.08 -13.30 8.49
N LYS A 10 3.83 -13.87 9.43
CA LYS A 10 5.26 -14.18 9.23
C LYS A 10 5.53 -15.18 8.08
N ASN A 11 4.52 -15.93 7.65
CA ASN A 11 4.60 -16.93 6.58
C ASN A 11 4.21 -16.34 5.21
N GLY A 12 3.76 -15.07 5.17
CA GLY A 12 3.33 -14.39 3.95
C GLY A 12 1.85 -14.55 3.62
N SER A 13 1.04 -15.07 4.56
CA SER A 13 -0.42 -15.20 4.41
C SER A 13 -1.11 -13.91 4.80
N THR A 14 -2.11 -13.51 4.03
CA THR A 14 -2.94 -12.34 4.34
C THR A 14 -3.89 -12.67 5.49
N VAL A 15 -3.74 -11.96 6.61
CA VAL A 15 -4.65 -12.05 7.78
C VAL A 15 -5.82 -11.09 7.59
N PHE A 16 -5.52 -9.90 7.08
CA PHE A 16 -6.49 -8.85 6.81
C PHE A 16 -6.05 -8.07 5.58
N ALA A 17 -7.00 -7.67 4.74
CA ALA A 17 -6.75 -6.71 3.69
C ALA A 17 -8.05 -5.98 3.33
N GLU A 18 -7.94 -4.68 3.09
CA GLU A 18 -9.01 -3.86 2.55
C GLU A 18 -8.46 -2.84 1.56
N ILE A 19 -9.35 -2.32 0.71
CA ILE A 19 -9.01 -1.27 -0.24
C ILE A 19 -10.04 -0.16 -0.11
N GLN A 20 -9.57 1.05 0.10
CA GLN A 20 -10.37 2.27 0.02
C GLN A 20 -9.93 3.03 -1.22
N GLY A 21 -10.89 3.52 -1.98
CA GLY A 21 -10.60 4.21 -3.22
C GLY A 21 -11.50 5.39 -3.48
N TYR A 22 -11.05 6.27 -4.36
CA TYR A 22 -11.85 7.39 -4.85
C TYR A 22 -11.48 7.75 -6.28
N ILE A 23 -12.43 8.38 -6.96
CA ILE A 23 -12.25 8.96 -8.29
C ILE A 23 -12.46 10.46 -8.15
N ASP A 24 -11.38 11.21 -8.33
CA ASP A 24 -11.44 12.66 -8.46
C ASP A 24 -11.46 13.02 -9.95
N CYS A 25 -12.18 14.09 -10.29
CA CYS A 25 -12.31 14.60 -11.64
C CYS A 25 -11.74 16.01 -11.73
N CYS A 26 -11.09 16.31 -12.85
CA CYS A 26 -10.73 17.67 -13.25
C CYS A 26 -11.50 18.01 -14.53
N ILE A 27 -12.56 18.81 -14.41
CA ILE A 27 -13.48 19.11 -15.50
C ILE A 27 -13.17 20.49 -16.09
N LYS A 28 -12.89 20.48 -17.39
CA LYS A 28 -12.58 21.65 -18.22
C LYS A 28 -13.37 21.58 -19.53
N LEU A 29 -14.69 21.46 -19.40
CA LEU A 29 -15.62 21.32 -20.50
C LEU A 29 -16.50 22.58 -20.58
N SER A 30 -16.92 22.97 -21.78
CA SER A 30 -17.80 24.13 -21.96
C SER A 30 -19.28 23.75 -21.87
N GLY A 31 -20.11 24.64 -21.34
CA GLY A 31 -21.56 24.45 -21.28
C GLY A 31 -22.00 23.51 -20.16
N MET A 32 -23.01 22.66 -20.43
CA MET A 32 -23.56 21.69 -19.48
C MET A 32 -23.43 20.27 -20.06
N PRO A 33 -22.23 19.69 -20.07
CA PRO A 33 -22.02 18.36 -20.64
C PRO A 33 -22.69 17.28 -19.79
N ASP A 34 -23.40 16.36 -20.44
CA ASP A 34 -23.96 15.16 -19.80
C ASP A 34 -23.01 13.98 -20.03
N LEU A 35 -22.32 13.55 -18.97
CA LEU A 35 -21.30 12.51 -19.03
C LEU A 35 -21.85 11.17 -18.58
N THR A 36 -21.32 10.08 -19.16
CA THR A 36 -21.71 8.71 -18.83
C THR A 36 -20.47 7.84 -18.71
N MET A 37 -20.08 7.56 -17.47
CA MET A 37 -18.95 6.68 -17.16
C MET A 37 -19.41 5.27 -16.83
N THR A 38 -18.74 4.27 -17.38
CA THR A 38 -18.99 2.85 -17.13
C THR A 38 -17.70 2.13 -16.71
N PHE A 39 -17.84 1.05 -15.94
CA PHE A 39 -16.72 0.22 -15.50
C PHE A 39 -16.78 -1.15 -16.17
N VAL A 40 -15.62 -1.78 -16.34
CA VAL A 40 -15.52 -3.18 -16.79
C VAL A 40 -16.06 -4.13 -15.71
N ASN A 41 -15.81 -3.80 -14.45
CA ASN A 41 -16.07 -4.61 -13.28
C ASN A 41 -16.74 -3.78 -12.16
N PRO A 42 -17.94 -3.21 -12.40
CA PRO A 42 -18.62 -2.33 -11.44
C PRO A 42 -19.04 -3.05 -10.16
N ARG A 43 -19.10 -4.39 -10.16
CA ARG A 43 -19.41 -5.21 -8.99
C ARG A 43 -18.34 -5.16 -7.89
N LEU A 44 -17.14 -4.64 -8.20
CA LEU A 44 -16.10 -4.42 -7.19
C LEU A 44 -16.37 -3.21 -6.30
N LEU A 45 -17.20 -2.27 -6.77
CA LEU A 45 -17.51 -1.06 -6.02
C LEU A 45 -18.59 -1.38 -4.98
N ASP A 46 -18.17 -1.51 -3.73
CA ASP A 46 -19.02 -1.64 -2.56
C ASP A 46 -19.01 -0.35 -1.73
N ASP A 47 -19.99 -0.17 -0.85
CA ASP A 47 -20.14 0.98 0.05
C ASP A 47 -19.79 2.35 -0.58
N LEU A 48 -20.49 2.67 -1.67
CA LEU A 48 -20.23 3.86 -2.48
C LEU A 48 -20.81 5.14 -1.84
N SER A 49 -19.95 6.15 -1.72
CA SER A 49 -20.37 7.54 -1.57
C SER A 49 -20.32 8.24 -2.92
N LEU A 50 -21.46 8.77 -3.36
CA LEU A 50 -21.63 9.39 -4.68
C LEU A 50 -21.72 10.91 -4.54
N HIS A 51 -21.05 11.64 -5.44
CA HIS A 51 -21.24 13.09 -5.54
C HIS A 51 -22.69 13.44 -5.92
N PRO A 52 -23.28 14.53 -5.40
CA PRO A 52 -24.68 14.92 -5.69
C PRO A 52 -25.03 15.11 -7.16
N CYS A 53 -24.03 15.33 -8.03
CA CYS A 53 -24.26 15.46 -9.48
C CYS A 53 -24.60 14.13 -10.17
N ILE A 54 -24.43 12.99 -9.49
CA ILE A 54 -24.67 11.65 -10.01
C ILE A 54 -26.14 11.28 -9.88
N ARG A 55 -26.71 10.79 -10.98
CA ARG A 55 -28.07 10.26 -11.02
C ARG A 55 -28.12 8.89 -10.34
N PHE A 56 -28.39 8.87 -9.03
CA PHE A 56 -28.42 7.66 -8.18
C PHE A 56 -29.21 6.50 -8.80
N LYS A 57 -30.43 6.74 -9.29
CA LYS A 57 -31.29 5.71 -9.88
C LYS A 57 -30.63 4.95 -11.04
N ARG A 58 -29.79 5.64 -11.82
CA ARG A 58 -29.10 5.03 -12.96
C ARG A 58 -27.91 4.18 -12.50
N TRP A 59 -27.20 4.61 -11.46
CA TRP A 59 -26.21 3.76 -10.80
C TRP A 59 -26.86 2.51 -10.18
N GLU A 60 -27.97 2.68 -9.46
CA GLU A 60 -28.69 1.59 -8.81
C GLU A 60 -29.09 0.49 -9.80
N ASN A 61 -29.74 0.88 -10.91
CA ASN A 61 -30.31 -0.03 -11.90
C ASN A 61 -29.30 -0.55 -12.95
N GLU A 62 -28.43 0.32 -13.46
CA GLU A 62 -27.57 0.02 -14.61
C GLU A 62 -26.09 -0.12 -14.24
N LYS A 63 -25.70 0.26 -13.02
CA LYS A 63 -24.29 0.41 -12.61
C LYS A 63 -23.50 1.36 -13.52
N VAL A 64 -24.18 2.41 -13.97
CA VAL A 64 -23.65 3.48 -14.82
C VAL A 64 -23.62 4.80 -14.05
N LEU A 65 -22.47 5.47 -14.03
CA LEU A 65 -22.37 6.81 -13.46
C LEU A 65 -22.74 7.84 -14.53
N SER A 66 -23.91 8.45 -14.36
CA SER A 66 -24.41 9.48 -15.27
C SER A 66 -24.61 10.78 -14.51
N PHE A 67 -24.01 11.87 -15.00
CA PHE A 67 -23.91 13.13 -14.27
C PHE A 67 -23.64 14.32 -15.18
N ILE A 68 -24.06 15.50 -14.74
CA ILE A 68 -23.60 16.79 -15.27
C ILE A 68 -22.58 17.33 -14.25
N PRO A 69 -21.28 17.31 -14.54
CA PRO A 69 -20.27 17.62 -13.54
C PRO A 69 -20.22 19.12 -13.19
N PRO A 70 -19.86 19.47 -11.94
CA PRO A 70 -19.34 20.78 -11.62
C PRO A 70 -18.06 21.12 -12.38
N ASP A 71 -17.81 22.40 -12.60
CA ASP A 71 -16.55 22.88 -13.16
C ASP A 71 -15.39 22.73 -12.17
N GLY A 72 -14.20 22.42 -12.69
CA GLY A 72 -12.98 22.33 -11.90
C GLY A 72 -12.76 20.96 -11.25
N ASN A 73 -12.20 20.96 -10.04
CA ASN A 73 -11.78 19.74 -9.35
C ASN A 73 -12.81 19.33 -8.30
N PHE A 74 -13.26 18.09 -8.32
CA PHE A 74 -14.14 17.53 -7.28
C PHE A 74 -14.00 16.01 -7.18
N ARG A 75 -14.44 15.45 -6.06
CA ARG A 75 -14.53 14.00 -5.86
C ARG A 75 -15.84 13.49 -6.44
N LEU A 76 -15.77 12.62 -7.45
CA LEU A 76 -16.94 12.02 -8.09
C LEU A 76 -17.52 10.89 -7.24
N ILE A 77 -16.66 9.95 -6.80
CA ILE A 77 -17.06 8.86 -5.92
C ILE A 77 -15.94 8.52 -4.93
N SER A 78 -16.30 7.97 -3.78
CA SER A 78 -15.43 7.13 -2.94
C SER A 78 -16.07 5.78 -2.70
N TYR A 79 -15.27 4.74 -2.54
CA TYR A 79 -15.71 3.34 -2.42
C TYR A 79 -14.81 2.57 -1.45
N HIS A 80 -15.37 1.49 -0.92
CA HIS A 80 -14.66 0.48 -0.16
C HIS A 80 -14.75 -0.86 -0.90
N ILE A 81 -13.73 -1.70 -0.79
CA ILE A 81 -13.75 -3.07 -1.29
C ILE A 81 -13.51 -4.01 -0.12
N SER A 82 -14.57 -4.71 0.27
CA SER A 82 -14.60 -5.57 1.44
C SER A 82 -13.75 -6.84 1.27
N SER A 83 -13.31 -7.37 2.42
CA SER A 83 -12.42 -8.52 2.58
C SER A 83 -12.91 -9.85 1.98
N GLN A 84 -14.15 -9.92 1.50
CA GLN A 84 -14.67 -11.09 0.79
C GLN A 84 -13.98 -11.32 -0.57
N SER A 85 -13.35 -10.28 -1.12
CA SER A 85 -12.52 -10.38 -2.32
C SER A 85 -11.05 -10.62 -1.93
N ILE A 86 -10.40 -11.59 -2.58
CA ILE A 86 -8.96 -11.82 -2.37
C ILE A 86 -8.20 -10.59 -2.86
N VAL A 87 -7.73 -9.76 -1.92
CA VAL A 87 -6.92 -8.57 -2.22
C VAL A 87 -5.51 -9.01 -2.65
N ALA A 88 -5.14 -8.60 -3.86
CA ALA A 88 -3.84 -8.87 -4.44
C ALA A 88 -2.76 -7.98 -3.81
N ILE A 89 -2.05 -8.49 -2.81
CA ILE A 89 -0.96 -7.73 -2.16
C ILE A 89 0.22 -7.59 -3.14
N PRO A 90 0.62 -6.36 -3.51
CA PRO A 90 1.54 -6.14 -4.63
C PRO A 90 3.02 -6.22 -4.24
N ILE A 91 3.33 -6.33 -2.95
CA ILE A 91 4.68 -6.35 -2.38
C ILE A 91 4.82 -7.52 -1.40
N TYR A 92 6.03 -8.06 -1.24
CA TYR A 92 6.33 -9.05 -0.21
C TYR A 92 7.65 -8.73 0.49
N LEU A 93 7.77 -9.24 1.72
CA LEU A 93 9.00 -9.22 2.51
C LEU A 93 9.49 -10.65 2.75
N LYS A 94 10.75 -10.91 2.44
CA LYS A 94 11.49 -12.03 3.04
C LYS A 94 12.27 -11.48 4.21
N HIS A 95 12.09 -12.06 5.38
CA HIS A 95 12.72 -11.57 6.61
C HIS A 95 13.39 -12.72 7.35
N TYR A 96 14.50 -12.37 8.01
CA TYR A 96 15.15 -13.15 9.04
C TYR A 96 15.60 -12.17 10.12
N ILE A 97 14.88 -12.16 11.24
CA ILE A 97 15.19 -11.31 12.40
C ILE A 97 15.37 -12.24 13.59
N SER A 98 16.59 -12.24 14.15
CA SER A 98 16.96 -13.02 15.33
C SER A 98 17.72 -12.13 16.30
N PHE A 99 17.05 -11.71 17.37
CA PHE A 99 17.69 -10.94 18.44
C PHE A 99 18.69 -11.78 19.25
N ARG A 100 18.48 -13.10 19.32
CA ARG A 100 19.40 -14.03 19.98
C ARG A 100 20.73 -14.13 19.25
N GLU A 101 20.69 -14.19 17.91
CA GLU A 101 21.89 -14.20 17.07
C GLU A 101 22.41 -12.78 16.74
N GLY A 102 21.65 -11.76 17.14
CA GLY A 102 21.93 -10.37 16.79
C GLY A 102 21.97 -10.16 15.28
N LYS A 103 21.06 -10.78 14.51
CA LYS A 103 21.08 -10.75 13.04
C LYS A 103 19.76 -10.24 12.47
N LEU A 104 19.87 -9.38 11.46
CA LEU A 104 18.77 -8.88 10.64
C LEU A 104 19.11 -9.10 9.17
N ASP A 105 18.16 -9.62 8.41
CA ASP A 105 18.22 -9.74 6.96
C ASP A 105 16.79 -9.56 6.40
N ILE A 106 16.57 -8.50 5.63
CA ILE A 106 15.27 -8.19 5.04
C ILE A 106 15.45 -7.94 3.56
N THR A 107 14.67 -8.62 2.74
CA THR A 107 14.59 -8.41 1.29
C THR A 107 13.17 -8.02 0.91
N VAL A 108 13.05 -6.96 0.12
CA VAL A 108 11.77 -6.46 -0.39
C VAL A 108 11.64 -6.85 -1.86
N GLY A 109 10.48 -7.34 -2.27
CA GLY A 109 10.25 -7.69 -3.66
C GLY A 109 8.81 -7.45 -4.12
N PRO A 110 8.59 -7.31 -5.43
CA PRO A 110 7.24 -7.19 -6.00
C PRO A 110 6.56 -8.55 -6.02
N LYS A 111 5.25 -8.58 -5.80
CA LYS A 111 4.41 -9.80 -5.87
C LYS A 111 3.44 -9.71 -7.05
N GLN A 112 2.29 -9.08 -6.86
CA GLN A 112 1.24 -8.94 -7.88
C GLN A 112 1.14 -7.48 -8.35
N THR A 113 2.12 -7.01 -9.13
CA THR A 113 2.18 -5.60 -9.60
C THR A 113 1.69 -5.42 -11.03
N MET A 114 1.28 -6.49 -11.74
CA MET A 114 0.88 -6.44 -13.15
C MET A 114 1.95 -5.79 -14.06
N GLY A 115 3.24 -5.97 -13.73
CA GLY A 115 4.37 -5.38 -14.46
C GLY A 115 4.58 -3.89 -14.19
N ARG A 116 3.80 -3.29 -13.28
CA ARG A 116 4.02 -1.92 -12.81
C ARG A 116 5.15 -1.88 -11.80
N GLN A 117 5.82 -0.73 -11.77
CA GLN A 117 6.94 -0.49 -10.88
C GLN A 117 6.46 -0.09 -9.50
N VAL A 118 7.12 -0.62 -8.47
CA VAL A 118 6.87 -0.23 -7.08
C VAL A 118 7.88 0.85 -6.70
N GLU A 119 7.37 1.99 -6.28
CA GLU A 119 8.11 3.22 -6.03
C GLU A 119 7.86 3.70 -4.60
N GLU A 120 8.68 4.64 -4.13
CA GLU A 120 8.56 5.25 -2.79
C GLU A 120 8.48 4.20 -1.67
N VAL A 121 9.22 3.11 -1.82
CA VAL A 121 9.21 2.01 -0.85
C VAL A 121 10.00 2.42 0.38
N SER A 122 9.35 2.37 1.54
CA SER A 122 10.00 2.57 2.82
C SER A 122 9.49 1.57 3.87
N LEU A 123 10.39 1.19 4.78
CA LEU A 123 10.11 0.29 5.89
C LEU A 123 10.31 1.03 7.20
N GLU A 124 9.41 0.79 8.15
CA GLU A 124 9.51 1.23 9.53
C GLU A 124 9.39 0.03 10.47
N ILE A 125 10.30 -0.07 11.43
CA ILE A 125 10.34 -1.14 12.41
C ILE A 125 10.52 -0.53 13.81
N PRO A 126 9.51 -0.59 14.69
CA PRO A 126 9.66 -0.24 16.10
C PRO A 126 10.47 -1.33 16.80
N MET A 127 11.78 -1.11 16.95
CA MET A 127 12.68 -2.08 17.57
C MET A 127 12.38 -2.24 19.06
N PRO A 128 12.58 -3.44 19.63
CA PRO A 128 12.51 -3.65 21.07
C PRO A 128 13.41 -2.68 21.84
N LYS A 129 12.98 -2.25 23.03
CA LYS A 129 13.76 -1.32 23.87
C LYS A 129 15.16 -1.82 24.22
N SER A 130 15.36 -3.15 24.20
CA SER A 130 16.65 -3.81 24.41
C SER A 130 17.66 -3.56 23.29
N VAL A 131 17.24 -3.13 22.10
CA VAL A 131 18.15 -2.84 20.99
C VAL A 131 18.91 -1.56 21.27
N ALA A 132 20.24 -1.68 21.35
CA ALA A 132 21.15 -0.55 21.51
C ALA A 132 21.55 0.06 20.16
N ASN A 133 21.80 -0.76 19.14
CA ASN A 133 22.24 -0.30 17.82
C ASN A 133 21.93 -1.31 16.69
N CYS A 134 21.85 -0.81 15.45
CA CYS A 134 21.71 -1.60 14.22
C CYS A 134 22.85 -1.26 13.24
N ASN A 135 23.80 -2.18 13.07
CA ASN A 135 24.90 -2.06 12.12
C ASN A 135 24.59 -2.89 10.88
N LEU A 136 24.02 -2.25 9.87
CA LEU A 136 23.46 -2.90 8.69
C LEU A 136 24.12 -2.36 7.42
N THR A 137 24.02 -3.13 6.34
CA THR A 137 24.43 -2.72 5.00
C THR A 137 23.24 -2.89 4.07
N ALA A 138 22.74 -1.77 3.54
CA ALA A 138 21.71 -1.76 2.53
C ALA A 138 22.33 -1.89 1.15
N SER A 139 21.87 -2.85 0.35
CA SER A 139 22.24 -2.99 -1.06
C SER A 139 21.61 -1.91 -1.94
N GLN A 140 20.55 -1.27 -1.46
CA GLN A 140 19.85 -0.16 -2.08
C GLN A 140 19.23 0.75 -1.01
N GLY A 141 19.20 2.05 -1.28
CA GLY A 141 18.55 3.01 -0.39
C GLY A 141 19.42 3.38 0.82
N ARG A 142 18.80 4.00 1.81
CA ARG A 142 19.46 4.46 3.06
C ARG A 142 18.62 4.09 4.26
N TYR A 143 19.28 3.78 5.36
CA TYR A 143 18.59 3.47 6.61
C TYR A 143 19.05 4.40 7.72
N THR A 144 18.19 4.56 8.72
CA THR A 144 18.49 5.22 9.99
C THR A 144 17.96 4.36 11.12
N PHE A 145 18.62 4.44 12.27
CA PHE A 145 18.11 3.90 13.52
C PHE A 145 18.23 4.98 14.58
N ASP A 146 17.11 5.37 15.16
CA ASP A 146 17.11 6.30 16.28
C ASP A 146 17.20 5.51 17.60
N PRO A 147 18.31 5.61 18.35
CA PRO A 147 18.47 4.88 19.61
C PRO A 147 17.57 5.40 20.74
N VAL A 148 16.96 6.59 20.58
CA VAL A 148 16.03 7.19 21.57
C VAL A 148 14.62 6.68 21.34
N SER A 149 14.03 6.92 20.17
CA SER A 149 12.69 6.43 19.84
C SER A 149 12.63 4.92 19.56
N LYS A 150 13.79 4.28 19.34
CA LYS A 150 13.93 2.87 18.95
C LYS A 150 13.29 2.55 17.60
N VAL A 151 13.12 3.54 16.73
CA VAL A 151 12.57 3.32 15.40
C VAL A 151 13.70 3.13 14.39
N PHE A 152 13.62 2.03 13.66
CA PHE A 152 14.45 1.77 12.49
C PHE A 152 13.66 2.14 11.24
N HIS A 153 14.26 2.95 10.37
CA HIS A 153 13.70 3.31 9.07
C HIS A 153 14.63 2.88 7.94
N TRP A 154 14.07 2.36 6.87
CA TRP A 154 14.80 2.10 5.62
C TRP A 154 14.03 2.68 4.45
N ASP A 155 14.58 3.73 3.84
CA ASP A 155 14.11 4.31 2.59
C ASP A 155 14.79 3.58 1.42
N VAL A 156 14.01 2.76 0.73
CA VAL A 156 14.44 1.89 -0.38
C VAL A 156 14.37 2.65 -1.71
N GLY A 157 13.35 3.50 -1.87
CA GLY A 157 13.00 4.14 -3.13
C GLY A 157 12.31 3.18 -4.11
N LYS A 158 12.78 3.14 -5.36
CA LYS A 158 12.20 2.35 -6.46
C LYS A 158 12.74 0.92 -6.48
N ILE A 159 11.89 -0.09 -6.46
CA ILE A 159 12.35 -1.50 -6.53
C ILE A 159 12.98 -1.79 -7.91
N ASP A 160 14.23 -2.24 -7.90
CA ASP A 160 14.89 -2.87 -9.04
C ASP A 160 14.61 -4.39 -9.01
N ILE A 161 13.89 -4.87 -10.03
CA ILE A 161 13.52 -6.29 -10.14
C ILE A 161 14.69 -7.19 -10.56
N THR A 162 15.75 -6.61 -11.15
CA THR A 162 16.96 -7.36 -11.55
C THR A 162 17.86 -7.67 -10.36
N LYS A 163 17.80 -6.81 -9.33
CA LYS A 163 18.52 -6.97 -8.06
C LYS A 163 17.65 -6.46 -6.92
N LEU A 164 16.90 -7.38 -6.31
CA LEU A 164 15.96 -7.04 -5.25
C LEU A 164 16.64 -6.29 -4.09
N PRO A 165 16.02 -5.20 -3.60
CA PRO A 165 16.53 -4.48 -2.44
C PRO A 165 16.63 -5.38 -1.22
N ASN A 166 17.81 -5.38 -0.61
CA ASN A 166 18.14 -6.12 0.60
C ASN A 166 18.85 -5.22 1.61
N ILE A 167 18.57 -5.40 2.89
CA ILE A 167 19.36 -4.87 4.00
C ILE A 167 19.66 -5.98 4.99
N LYS A 168 20.93 -6.07 5.41
CA LYS A 168 21.36 -7.10 6.35
C LYS A 168 22.52 -6.66 7.22
N GLY A 169 22.68 -7.30 8.38
CA GLY A 169 23.79 -7.07 9.28
C GLY A 169 23.47 -7.48 10.71
N SER A 170 24.08 -6.78 11.68
CA SER A 170 24.00 -7.13 13.09
C SER A 170 23.16 -6.16 13.92
N ILE A 171 22.39 -6.70 14.84
CA ILE A 171 21.68 -5.99 15.90
C ILE A 171 22.46 -6.17 17.20
N SER A 172 22.73 -5.08 17.92
CA SER A 172 23.37 -5.11 19.24
C SER A 172 22.33 -4.84 20.33
N LEU A 173 22.27 -5.71 21.33
CA LEU A 173 21.43 -5.52 22.52
C LEU A 173 22.19 -4.73 23.60
N GLY A 174 21.46 -3.99 24.43
CA GLY A 174 22.01 -3.32 25.61
C GLY A 174 22.51 -4.31 26.65
N ALA A 175 23.51 -3.90 27.44
CA ALA A 175 24.06 -4.73 28.51
C ALA A 175 22.97 -5.12 29.52
N GLY A 176 22.86 -6.41 29.83
CA GLY A 176 21.85 -6.94 30.76
C GLY A 176 20.42 -6.96 30.21
N ALA A 177 20.22 -6.73 28.92
CA ALA A 177 18.90 -6.85 28.30
C ALA A 177 18.35 -8.28 28.41
N GLY A 178 17.09 -8.40 28.82
CA GLY A 178 16.36 -9.65 28.83
C GLY A 178 16.11 -10.20 27.41
N PRO A 179 15.67 -11.46 27.30
CA PRO A 179 15.35 -12.07 26.02
C PRO A 179 14.22 -11.31 25.32
N VAL A 180 14.33 -11.14 24.00
CA VAL A 180 13.24 -10.60 23.17
C VAL A 180 12.33 -11.75 22.76
N GLU A 181 11.08 -11.70 23.17
CA GLU A 181 10.12 -12.81 23.02
C GLU A 181 9.46 -12.87 21.63
N ALA A 182 9.37 -11.73 20.94
CA ALA A 182 8.72 -11.64 19.63
C ALA A 182 9.45 -10.67 18.70
N ASN A 183 9.38 -10.96 17.40
CA ASN A 183 9.87 -10.03 16.38
C ASN A 183 8.90 -8.83 16.26
N PRO A 184 9.43 -7.62 16.02
CA PRO A 184 8.61 -6.45 15.81
C PRO A 184 7.84 -6.55 14.50
N THR A 185 6.74 -5.80 14.40
CA THR A 185 6.03 -5.60 13.13
C THR A 185 6.90 -4.78 12.19
N VAL A 186 6.79 -5.05 10.89
CA VAL A 186 7.42 -4.25 9.83
C VAL A 186 6.32 -3.54 9.08
N THR A 187 6.24 -2.22 9.23
CA THR A 187 5.33 -1.37 8.45
C THR A 187 5.99 -1.06 7.11
N VAL A 188 5.25 -1.19 6.01
CA VAL A 188 5.74 -0.94 4.66
C VAL A 188 4.85 0.09 4.00
N HIS A 189 5.46 1.17 3.49
CA HIS A 189 4.81 2.13 2.62
C HIS A 189 5.35 1.97 1.21
N PHE A 190 4.50 2.17 0.22
CA PHE A 190 4.87 2.11 -1.20
C PHE A 190 3.82 2.80 -2.05
N VAL A 191 4.20 3.15 -3.27
CA VAL A 191 3.32 3.70 -4.31
C VAL A 191 3.47 2.86 -5.57
N ILE A 192 2.35 2.58 -6.25
CA ILE A 192 2.35 1.97 -7.58
C ILE A 192 1.55 2.86 -8.52
N ASN A 193 2.27 3.54 -9.40
CA ASN A 193 1.65 4.40 -10.40
C ASN A 193 0.94 3.59 -11.49
N GLN A 194 -0.18 4.14 -12.00
CA GLN A 194 -0.96 3.54 -13.10
C GLN A 194 -1.51 2.14 -12.81
N MET A 195 -1.86 1.89 -11.54
CA MET A 195 -2.49 0.65 -11.08
C MET A 195 -3.61 0.96 -10.09
N ALA A 196 -4.74 0.29 -10.26
CA ALA A 196 -5.73 0.08 -9.21
C ALA A 196 -5.48 -1.33 -8.66
N VAL A 197 -5.14 -1.44 -7.38
CA VAL A 197 -4.86 -2.72 -6.70
C VAL A 197 -6.11 -3.60 -6.63
N SER A 198 -7.30 -2.99 -6.66
CA SER A 198 -8.57 -3.70 -6.80
C SER A 198 -8.78 -4.35 -8.17
N GLY A 199 -8.04 -3.90 -9.19
CA GLY A 199 -8.28 -4.23 -10.58
C GLY A 199 -9.47 -3.48 -11.20
N LEU A 200 -10.07 -2.49 -10.52
CA LEU A 200 -11.12 -1.64 -11.07
C LEU A 200 -10.64 -0.97 -12.37
N LYS A 201 -11.46 -1.06 -13.42
CA LYS A 201 -11.16 -0.47 -14.72
C LYS A 201 -12.34 0.31 -15.26
N VAL A 202 -12.08 1.55 -15.67
CA VAL A 202 -13.02 2.34 -16.47
C VAL A 202 -13.10 1.74 -17.88
N SER A 203 -14.32 1.53 -18.36
CA SER A 203 -14.61 0.99 -19.70
C SER A 203 -14.80 2.13 -20.70
N ARG A 204 -15.65 3.10 -20.37
CA ARG A 204 -15.91 4.28 -21.20
C ARG A 204 -16.23 5.48 -20.31
N LEU A 205 -15.89 6.67 -20.78
CA LEU A 205 -16.39 7.97 -20.31
C LEU A 205 -16.94 8.75 -21.50
#